data_AF-A0A961R6X2-F1
#
_entry.id   AF-A0A961R6X2-F1
#
_cell.length_a   1.000
_cell.length_b   1.000
_cell.length_c   1.000
_cell.angle_alpha   90.00
_cell.angle_beta   90.00
_cell.angle_gamma   90.00
#
_symmetry.space_group_name_H-M   'P 1'
#
loop_
_entity.id
_entity.type
_entity.pdbx_description
1 polymer ?
#
loop_
_entity_poly.entity_id
_entity_poly.type
_entity_poly.pdbx_seq_one_letter_code
_entity_poly.pdbx_strand_id
1 'polypeptide(L)'
;MTMRFLTVLAGIAWLALAAPAAAFTIGDDGLHKEDWFSLTFKDIAEDIATAKESGKRLALIVEQRGCIYCKEVHEVVLQDPEVRDYIKEHFMVVQYNLHGSEEVTDTD
;
A
#
# COMPACT_ATOMS: atom_id res chain seq x y z
N MET A 1 -5.35 -24.26 46.54
CA MET A 1 -4.30 -23.47 45.85
C MET A 1 -4.34 -23.59 44.33
N THR A 2 -5.20 -24.43 43.76
CA THR A 2 -5.33 -24.72 42.31
C THR A 2 -6.29 -23.79 41.56
N MET A 3 -7.29 -23.20 42.26
CA MET A 3 -8.34 -22.40 41.61
C MET A 3 -7.90 -20.96 41.23
N ARG A 4 -6.88 -20.40 41.89
CA ARG A 4 -6.34 -19.06 41.59
C ARG A 4 -5.39 -19.05 40.38
N PHE A 5 -4.81 -20.20 40.03
CA PHE A 5 -3.96 -20.33 38.83
C PHE A 5 -4.78 -20.49 37.56
N LEU A 6 -5.98 -21.09 37.65
CA LEU A 6 -6.89 -21.27 36.52
C LEU A 6 -7.48 -19.94 36.01
N THR A 7 -7.77 -18.99 36.91
CA THR A 7 -8.30 -17.67 36.55
C THR A 7 -7.25 -16.76 35.88
N VAL A 8 -5.96 -16.93 36.20
CA VAL A 8 -4.88 -16.15 35.57
C VAL A 8 -4.61 -16.62 34.14
N LEU A 9 -4.69 -17.93 33.87
CA LEU A 9 -4.49 -18.48 32.52
C LEU A 9 -5.63 -18.10 31.56
N ALA A 10 -6.88 -18.02 32.04
CA ALA A 10 -8.01 -17.57 31.23
C ALA A 10 -7.91 -16.08 30.84
N GLY A 11 -7.34 -15.23 31.70
CA GLY A 11 -7.14 -13.80 31.41
C GLY A 11 -6.05 -13.53 30.37
N ILE A 12 -5.00 -14.36 30.31
CA ILE A 12 -3.90 -14.23 29.34
C ILE A 12 -4.35 -14.68 27.94
N ALA A 13 -5.21 -15.70 27.85
CA ALA A 13 -5.74 -16.19 26.58
C ALA A 13 -6.67 -15.16 25.88
N TRP A 14 -7.33 -14.27 26.63
CA TRP A 14 -8.24 -13.29 26.05
C TRP A 14 -7.53 -12.08 25.42
N LEU A 15 -6.28 -11.80 25.81
CA LEU A 15 -5.48 -10.70 25.24
C LEU A 15 -4.85 -11.03 23.88
N ALA A 16 -4.84 -12.29 23.45
CA ALA A 16 -4.10 -12.73 22.26
C ALA A 16 -4.88 -12.65 20.94
N LEU A 17 -6.17 -12.27 20.94
CA LEU A 17 -7.02 -12.26 19.73
C LEU A 17 -7.20 -10.89 19.06
N ALA A 18 -6.59 -9.83 19.56
CA ALA A 18 -6.61 -8.54 18.87
C ALA A 18 -5.46 -8.48 17.85
N ALA A 19 -5.50 -9.33 16.82
CA ALA A 19 -4.71 -9.07 15.62
C ALA A 19 -5.26 -7.78 14.99
N PRO A 20 -4.43 -6.74 14.76
CA PRO A 20 -4.90 -5.56 14.07
C PRO A 20 -5.36 -6.01 12.67
N ALA A 21 -6.62 -5.73 12.33
CA ALA A 21 -7.04 -5.78 10.94
C ALA A 21 -6.08 -4.85 10.17
N ALA A 22 -5.54 -5.33 9.04
CA ALA A 22 -4.77 -4.48 8.15
C ALA A 22 -5.64 -3.27 7.81
N ALA A 23 -5.33 -2.12 8.39
CA ALA A 23 -6.10 -0.91 8.20
C ALA A 23 -5.68 -0.34 6.85
N PHE A 24 -6.56 -0.46 5.85
CA PHE A 24 -6.37 0.20 4.57
C PHE A 24 -6.37 1.71 4.78
N THR A 25 -5.28 2.35 4.39
CA THR A 25 -5.10 3.79 4.59
C THR A 25 -5.67 4.55 3.41
N ILE A 26 -6.61 5.46 3.68
CA ILE A 26 -7.06 6.47 2.72
C ILE A 26 -6.31 7.76 3.04
N GLY A 27 -5.63 8.34 2.05
CA GLY A 27 -4.96 9.63 2.20
C GLY A 27 -5.95 10.80 2.24
N ASP A 28 -5.45 11.99 2.59
CA ASP A 28 -6.25 13.22 2.60
C ASP A 28 -6.75 13.62 1.19
N ASP A 29 -6.08 13.12 0.15
CA ASP A 29 -6.51 13.20 -1.25
C ASP A 29 -7.71 12.31 -1.57
N GLY A 30 -8.02 11.34 -0.69
CA GLY A 30 -9.08 10.35 -0.86
C GLY A 30 -8.67 9.16 -1.72
N LEU A 31 -7.37 8.94 -1.93
CA LEU A 31 -6.81 7.78 -2.63
C LEU A 31 -6.39 6.70 -1.62
N HIS A 32 -6.45 5.43 -2.05
CA HIS A 32 -5.96 4.30 -1.25
C HIS A 32 -4.44 4.32 -1.22
N LYS A 33 -3.80 4.04 -0.09
CA LYS A 33 -2.35 4.16 0.08
C LYS A 33 -1.74 2.81 0.41
N GLU A 34 -0.59 2.55 -0.20
CA GLU A 34 0.35 1.50 0.19
C GLU A 34 1.62 2.16 0.73
N ASP A 35 2.18 1.61 1.81
CA ASP A 35 3.42 2.12 2.41
C ASP A 35 4.65 1.92 1.51
N TRP A 36 4.55 1.03 0.52
CA TRP A 36 5.61 0.66 -0.40
C TRP A 36 5.50 1.35 -1.77
N PHE A 37 4.49 2.19 -1.98
CA PHE A 37 4.48 3.10 -3.13
C PHE A 37 5.53 4.20 -2.94
N SER A 38 6.13 4.64 -4.04
CA SER A 38 7.17 5.66 -4.05
C SER A 38 6.55 7.07 -4.06
N LEU A 39 7.09 7.95 -3.23
CA LEU A 39 6.78 9.38 -3.24
C LEU A 39 7.83 10.09 -4.10
N THR A 40 7.38 10.73 -5.16
CA THR A 40 8.24 11.41 -6.13
C THR A 40 7.67 12.78 -6.47
N PHE A 41 8.43 13.59 -7.21
CA PHE A 41 7.92 14.84 -7.79
C PHE A 41 7.08 14.62 -9.05
N LYS A 42 6.86 13.36 -9.45
CA LYS A 42 6.11 12.96 -10.65
C LYS A 42 6.68 13.51 -11.96
N ASP A 43 8.01 13.68 -12.00
CA ASP A 43 8.76 13.79 -13.25
C ASP A 43 9.01 12.37 -13.76
N ILE A 44 8.34 12.02 -14.86
CA ILE A 44 8.34 10.65 -15.36
C ILE A 44 9.74 10.25 -15.87
N ALA A 45 10.51 11.18 -16.43
CA ALA A 45 11.86 10.89 -16.90
C ALA A 45 12.81 10.59 -15.72
N GLU A 46 12.74 11.38 -14.65
CA GLU A 46 13.50 11.12 -13.42
C GLU A 46 13.06 9.83 -12.72
N ASP A 47 11.76 9.55 -12.68
CA ASP A 47 11.21 8.34 -12.07
C ASP A 47 11.64 7.07 -12.84
N ILE A 48 11.70 7.13 -14.18
CA ILE A 48 12.25 6.04 -15.01
C ILE A 48 13.73 5.81 -14.69
N ALA A 49 14.52 6.88 -14.59
CA ALA A 49 15.94 6.78 -14.26
C ALA A 49 16.14 6.15 -12.87
N THR A 50 15.40 6.63 -11.87
CA THR A 50 15.44 6.13 -10.48
C THR A 50 15.04 4.66 -10.38
N ALA A 51 13.96 4.26 -11.06
CA ALA A 51 13.54 2.87 -11.11
C ALA A 51 14.65 1.99 -11.71
N LYS A 52 15.27 2.44 -12.80
CA LYS A 52 16.35 1.72 -13.49
C LYS A 52 17.61 1.58 -12.62
N GLU A 53 18.00 2.60 -11.87
CA GLU A 53 19.11 2.52 -10.90
C GLU A 53 18.89 1.44 -9.84
N SER A 54 17.63 1.25 -9.45
CA SER A 54 17.22 0.19 -8.52
C SER A 54 16.99 -1.18 -9.20
N GLY A 55 17.29 -1.32 -10.50
CA GLY A 55 17.07 -2.55 -11.27
C GLY A 55 15.60 -2.86 -11.56
N LYS A 56 14.71 -1.87 -11.44
CA LYS A 56 13.25 -2.00 -11.56
C LYS A 56 12.71 -1.28 -12.79
N ARG A 57 11.45 -1.56 -13.11
CA ARG A 57 10.65 -0.78 -14.07
C ARG A 57 9.74 0.20 -13.33
N LEU A 58 9.45 1.35 -13.93
CA LEU A 58 8.40 2.25 -13.43
C LEU A 58 7.02 1.64 -13.74
N ALA A 59 6.14 1.64 -12.75
CA ALA A 59 4.72 1.38 -12.90
C ALA A 59 3.92 2.56 -12.35
N LEU A 60 3.00 3.08 -13.16
CA LEU A 60 2.13 4.17 -12.77
C LEU A 60 0.75 3.60 -12.45
N ILE A 61 0.24 3.92 -11.25
CA ILE A 61 -1.15 3.61 -10.89
C ILE A 61 -1.94 4.92 -10.84
N VAL A 62 -2.94 5.03 -11.72
CA VAL A 62 -3.76 6.25 -11.86
C VAL A 62 -5.12 5.99 -11.25
N GLU A 63 -5.50 6.79 -10.26
CA GLU A 63 -6.67 6.55 -9.42
C GLU A 63 -7.52 7.80 -9.20
N GLN A 64 -8.76 7.60 -8.77
CA GLN A 64 -9.69 8.66 -8.41
C GLN A 64 -10.32 8.39 -7.05
N ARG A 65 -10.73 9.46 -6.36
CA ARG A 65 -11.45 9.35 -5.08
C ARG A 65 -12.74 8.55 -5.24
N GLY A 66 -12.99 7.63 -4.32
CA GLY A 66 -14.22 6.81 -4.31
C GLY A 66 -14.29 5.75 -5.41
N CYS A 67 -13.16 5.45 -6.07
CA CYS A 67 -13.06 4.39 -7.06
C CYS A 67 -13.22 3.00 -6.43
N ILE A 68 -14.35 2.32 -6.69
CA ILE A 68 -14.63 0.98 -6.15
C ILE A 68 -13.65 -0.10 -6.63
N TYR A 69 -13.12 0.04 -7.85
CA TYR A 69 -12.15 -0.91 -8.39
C TYR A 69 -10.75 -0.69 -7.83
N CYS A 70 -10.39 0.57 -7.59
CA CYS A 70 -9.14 0.92 -6.94
C CYS A 70 -9.14 0.39 -5.50
N LYS A 71 -10.27 0.53 -4.80
CA LYS A 71 -10.49 -0.13 -3.51
C LYS A 71 -10.23 -1.65 -3.58
N GLU A 72 -10.80 -2.35 -4.56
CA GLU A 72 -10.60 -3.80 -4.71
C GLU A 72 -9.13 -4.16 -5.01
N VAL A 73 -8.44 -3.37 -5.84
CA VAL A 73 -6.99 -3.56 -6.08
C VAL A 73 -6.21 -3.49 -4.77
N HIS A 74 -6.44 -2.45 -3.95
CA HIS A 74 -5.74 -2.28 -2.69
C HIS A 74 -6.13 -3.31 -1.62
N GLU A 75 -7.43 -3.64 -1.52
CA GLU A 75 -7.96 -4.50 -0.45
C GLU A 75 -7.87 -6.00 -0.73
N VAL A 76 -7.73 -6.39 -2.00
CA VAL A 76 -7.72 -7.80 -2.42
C VAL A 76 -6.44 -8.12 -3.18
N VAL A 77 -6.19 -7.43 -4.29
CA VAL A 77 -5.09 -7.80 -5.21
C VAL A 77 -3.71 -7.55 -4.59
N LEU A 78 -3.50 -6.37 -4.01
CA LEU A 78 -2.22 -6.00 -3.38
C LEU A 78 -2.04 -6.62 -1.98
N GLN A 79 -3.06 -7.32 -1.46
CA GLN A 79 -2.96 -8.10 -0.23
C GLN A 79 -2.50 -9.53 -0.48
N ASP A 80 -2.62 -10.04 -1.70
CA ASP A 80 -2.01 -11.31 -2.09
C ASP A 80 -0.47 -11.18 -2.04
N PRO A 81 0.22 -11.93 -1.16
CA PRO A 81 1.67 -11.85 -1.04
C PRO A 81 2.41 -12.15 -2.34
N GLU A 82 1.91 -13.08 -3.17
CA GLU A 82 2.56 -13.43 -4.43
C GLU A 82 2.55 -12.23 -5.38
N VAL A 83 1.40 -11.57 -5.50
CA VAL A 83 1.24 -10.37 -6.36
C VAL A 83 2.04 -9.20 -5.80
N ARG A 84 1.86 -8.89 -4.51
CA ARG A 84 2.52 -7.76 -3.85
C ARG A 84 4.03 -7.87 -3.91
N ASP A 85 4.57 -9.04 -3.56
CA ASP A 85 6.02 -9.21 -3.45
C ASP A 85 6.67 -9.23 -4.84
N TYR A 86 6.01 -9.80 -5.85
CA TYR A 86 6.43 -9.67 -7.24
C TYR A 86 6.46 -8.21 -7.71
N ILE A 87 5.42 -7.43 -7.42
CA ILE A 87 5.39 -6.00 -7.77
C ILE A 87 6.52 -5.25 -7.06
N LYS A 88 6.68 -5.46 -5.75
CA LYS A 88 7.73 -4.80 -4.95
C LYS A 88 9.14 -5.17 -5.43
N GLU A 89 9.36 -6.39 -5.89
CA GLU A 89 10.65 -6.84 -6.40
C GLU A 89 10.99 -6.19 -7.75
N HIS A 90 10.02 -6.09 -8.67
CA HIS A 90 10.28 -5.72 -10.07
C HIS A 90 9.91 -4.29 -10.45
N PHE A 91 9.09 -3.60 -9.66
CA PHE A 91 8.55 -2.29 -10.01
C PHE A 91 8.76 -1.24 -8.93
N MET A 92 9.05 -0.02 -9.37
CA MET A 92 8.86 1.19 -8.59
C MET A 92 7.47 1.71 -8.94
N VAL A 93 6.54 1.70 -7.97
CA VAL A 93 5.16 2.13 -8.20
C VAL A 93 4.99 3.56 -7.73
N VAL A 94 4.45 4.42 -8.59
CA VAL A 94 4.09 5.81 -8.26
C VAL A 94 2.60 6.01 -8.53
N GLN A 95 1.91 6.62 -7.57
CA GLN A 95 0.46 6.86 -7.63
C GLN A 95 0.13 8.26 -8.15
N TYR A 96 -0.85 8.33 -9.05
CA TYR A 96 -1.27 9.54 -9.74
C TYR A 96 -2.75 9.79 -9.51
N ASN A 97 -3.11 11.04 -9.23
CA ASN A 97 -4.49 11.47 -9.22
C ASN A 97 -5.02 11.68 -10.65
N LEU A 98 -6.06 10.94 -11.04
CA LEU A 98 -6.68 10.99 -12.36
C LEU A 98 -7.24 12.38 -12.71
N HIS A 99 -7.67 13.17 -11.72
CA HIS A 99 -8.29 14.47 -11.93
C HIS A 99 -7.28 15.62 -12.08
N GLY A 100 -5.98 15.33 -12.09
CA GLY A 100 -4.95 16.33 -12.34
C GLY A 100 -4.84 17.39 -11.24
N SER A 101 -5.07 17.01 -9.98
CA SER A 101 -4.88 17.90 -8.83
C SER A 101 -3.42 18.08 -8.43
N GLU A 102 -2.49 17.51 -9.20
CA GLU A 102 -1.05 17.47 -8.94
C GLU A 102 -0.31 17.74 -10.27
N GLU A 103 0.85 18.38 -10.17
CA GLU A 103 1.72 18.62 -11.32
C GLU A 103 2.42 17.32 -11.72
N VAL A 104 2.56 17.11 -13.03
CA VAL A 104 3.22 15.96 -13.64
C VAL A 104 4.02 16.48 -14.83
N THR A 105 5.28 16.07 -14.91
CA THR A 105 6.13 16.29 -16.09
C THR A 105 6.26 14.97 -16.82
N ASP A 106 5.90 14.98 -18.12
CA ASP A 106 6.02 13.80 -18.99
C ASP A 106 7.46 13.66 -19.51
N THR A 107 7.63 13.15 -20.72
CA THR A 107 8.96 12.77 -21.24
C THR A 107 9.42 13.60 -22.42
N ASP A 108 8.62 14.58 -22.87
CA ASP A 108 8.85 15.39 -24.08
C ASP A 108 9.12 16.88 -23.82
#